data_AF-A0A841PPS0-F1
#
_entry.id   AF-A0A841PPS0-F1
#
_cell.length_a   1.000
_cell.length_b   1.000
_cell.length_c   1.000
_cell.angle_alpha   90.00
_cell.angle_beta   90.00
_cell.angle_gamma   90.00
#
_symmetry.space_group_name_H-M   'P 1'
#
loop_
_entity.id
_entity.type
_entity.pdbx_description
1 polymer ?
#
loop_
_entity_poly.entity_id
_entity_poly.type
_entity_poly.pdbx_seq_one_letter_code
_entity_poly.pdbx_strand_id
1 'polypeptide(L)'
;MNSLKKAAEYLMYKGPTLNELIFEAENKHAEYIINNLEDGKILKVKSKTSYNLEIIDKYWFNVDGELYKQTLVMRNKEKIVFDKYREAYALLEKIEPKDCMVS
;
A
#
# COMPACT_ATOMS: atom_id res chain seq x y z
N MET A 1 3.46 -22.95 -4.54
CA MET A 1 2.61 -22.21 -3.57
C MET A 1 1.37 -21.74 -4.32
N ASN A 2 0.17 -22.13 -3.90
CA ASN A 2 -1.08 -21.93 -4.65
C ASN A 2 -1.38 -20.42 -4.85
N SER A 3 -1.55 -19.97 -6.10
CA SER A 3 -1.82 -18.57 -6.44
C SER A 3 -3.06 -18.02 -5.74
N LEU A 4 -4.08 -18.86 -5.54
CA LEU A 4 -5.29 -18.50 -4.81
C LEU A 4 -5.00 -18.20 -3.34
N LYS A 5 -4.16 -19.03 -2.70
CA LYS A 5 -3.76 -18.83 -1.30
C LYS A 5 -3.00 -17.51 -1.14
N LYS A 6 -2.07 -17.20 -2.04
CA LYS A 6 -1.33 -15.93 -2.03
C LYS A 6 -2.24 -14.72 -2.27
N ALA A 7 -3.18 -14.82 -3.20
CA ALA A 7 -4.16 -13.77 -3.43
C ALA A 7 -5.01 -13.50 -2.18
N ALA A 8 -5.45 -14.56 -1.49
CA ALA A 8 -6.14 -14.44 -0.22
C ALA A 8 -5.26 -13.81 0.87
N GLU A 9 -3.98 -14.21 0.98
CA GLU A 9 -3.02 -13.61 1.92
C GLU A 9 -2.90 -12.08 1.69
N TYR A 10 -2.79 -11.64 0.43
CA TYR A 10 -2.80 -10.21 0.11
C TYR A 10 -4.12 -9.55 0.51
N LEU A 11 -5.26 -10.14 0.15
CA LEU A 11 -6.58 -9.58 0.46
C LEU A 11 -6.88 -9.52 1.98
N MET A 12 -6.26 -10.39 2.77
CA MET A 12 -6.37 -10.39 4.23
C MET A 12 -5.36 -9.47 4.92
N TYR A 13 -4.32 -9.01 4.21
CA TYR A 13 -3.34 -8.08 4.77
C TYR A 13 -4.00 -6.74 5.12
N LYS A 14 -3.84 -6.32 6.37
CA LYS A 14 -4.32 -5.02 6.89
C LYS A 14 -3.22 -3.96 6.98
N GLY A 15 -1.98 -4.40 7.08
CA GLY A 15 -0.80 -3.54 7.28
C GLY A 15 -0.79 -2.79 8.60
N PRO A 16 0.22 -1.92 8.80
CA PRO A 16 0.27 -1.01 9.93
C PRO A 16 -0.90 -0.02 9.85
N THR A 17 -1.41 0.34 11.02
CA THR A 17 -2.47 1.34 11.17
C THR A 17 -1.92 2.75 10.95
N LEU A 18 -2.83 3.68 10.63
CA LEU A 18 -2.49 5.10 10.50
C LEU A 18 -1.83 5.66 11.77
N ASN A 19 -2.30 5.26 12.96
CA ASN A 19 -1.73 5.72 14.23
C ASN A 19 -0.32 5.18 14.48
N GLU A 20 -0.05 3.92 14.14
CA GLU A 20 1.30 3.35 14.24
C GLU A 20 2.28 4.10 13.35
N LEU A 21 1.89 4.41 12.10
CA LEU A 21 2.75 5.16 11.18
C LEU A 21 2.95 6.62 11.62
N ILE A 22 1.94 7.26 12.21
CA ILE A 22 2.08 8.60 12.78
C ILE A 22 3.06 8.58 13.96
N PHE A 23 2.87 7.64 14.88
CA PHE A 23 3.76 7.47 16.02
C PHE A 23 5.21 7.23 15.58
N GLU A 24 5.43 6.41 14.55
CA GLU A 24 6.74 6.24 13.95
C GLU A 24 7.31 7.52 13.32
N ALA A 25 6.49 8.29 12.61
CA ALA A 25 6.90 9.56 12.02
C ALA A 25 7.32 10.56 13.10
N GLU A 26 6.54 10.66 14.19
CA GLU A 26 6.83 11.52 15.34
C GLU A 26 8.13 11.14 16.03
N ASN A 27 8.35 9.85 16.27
CA ASN A 27 9.61 9.33 16.86
C ASN A 27 10.84 9.62 15.98
N LYS A 28 10.65 9.71 14.67
CA LYS A 28 11.70 10.04 13.70
C LYS A 28 11.81 11.55 13.44
N HIS A 29 11.03 12.38 14.14
CA HIS A 29 10.88 13.82 13.89
C HIS A 29 10.60 14.15 12.42
N ALA A 30 9.85 13.26 11.74
CA ALA A 30 9.44 13.44 10.36
C ALA A 30 8.18 14.30 10.28
N GLU A 31 8.09 15.12 9.23
CA GLU A 31 6.86 15.87 8.95
C GLU A 31 5.81 14.92 8.37
N TYR A 32 4.56 15.05 8.79
CA TYR A 32 3.46 14.27 8.22
C TYR A 32 2.21 15.10 7.95
N ILE A 33 1.41 14.67 6.97
CA ILE A 33 0.14 15.28 6.59
C ILE A 33 -0.87 14.17 6.34
N ILE A 34 -2.08 14.33 6.87
CA ILE A 34 -3.21 13.43 6.62
C ILE A 34 -4.21 14.13 5.70
N ASN A 35 -4.53 13.49 4.58
CA ASN A 35 -5.57 13.93 3.67
C ASN A 35 -6.75 12.97 3.79
N ASN A 36 -7.94 13.48 4.13
CA ASN A 36 -9.17 12.70 4.07
C ASN A 36 -9.71 12.73 2.63
N LEU A 37 -10.13 11.56 2.14
CA LEU A 37 -10.81 11.36 0.87
C LEU A 37 -12.24 10.86 1.15
N GLU A 38 -13.09 10.83 0.12
CA GLU A 38 -14.42 10.21 0.24
C GLU A 38 -14.33 8.73 0.63
N ASP A 39 -13.42 7.98 0.01
CA ASP A 39 -13.29 6.52 0.19
C ASP A 39 -12.12 6.10 1.11
N GLY A 40 -11.60 7.02 1.93
CA GLY A 40 -10.54 6.69 2.89
C GLY A 40 -9.59 7.83 3.21
N LYS A 41 -8.32 7.51 3.46
CA LYS A 41 -7.32 8.49 3.92
C LYS A 41 -5.97 8.25 3.25
N ILE A 42 -5.21 9.34 3.08
CA ILE A 42 -3.80 9.28 2.68
C ILE A 42 -2.97 9.90 3.79
N LEU A 43 -2.05 9.13 4.36
CA LEU A 43 -0.97 9.66 5.19
C LEU A 43 0.25 9.91 4.30
N LYS A 44 0.79 11.12 4.33
CA LYS A 44 2.07 11.47 3.71
C LYS A 44 3.09 11.71 4.80
N VAL A 45 4.20 10.99 4.78
CA VAL A 45 5.33 11.17 5.69
C VAL A 45 6.52 11.66 4.87
N LYS A 46 7.08 12.80 5.25
CA LYS A 46 8.25 13.39 4.61
C LYS A 46 9.48 13.13 5.45
N SER A 47 10.50 12.56 4.82
CA SER A 47 11.81 12.39 5.41
C SER A 47 12.90 13.01 4.52
N LYS A 48 14.03 13.36 5.13
CA LYS A 48 15.21 13.85 4.42
C LYS A 48 16.34 12.84 4.59
N THR A 49 16.99 12.50 3.49
CA THR A 49 18.24 11.72 3.54
C THR A 49 19.43 12.61 3.93
N SER A 50 20.58 12.00 4.20
CA SER A 50 21.85 12.68 4.50
C SER A 50 22.32 13.67 3.43
N TYR A 51 21.81 13.54 2.19
CA TYR A 51 22.10 14.46 1.08
C TYR A 51 20.98 15.49 0.84
N ASN A 52 20.14 15.73 1.85
CA ASN A 52 18.98 16.63 1.78
C ASN A 52 17.99 16.29 0.66
N LEU A 53 17.96 15.03 0.21
CA LEU A 53 16.93 14.56 -0.72
C LEU A 53 15.65 14.31 0.06
N GLU A 54 14.57 14.99 -0.34
CA GLU A 54 13.23 14.76 0.16
C GLU A 54 12.71 13.41 -0.37
N ILE A 55 12.27 12.58 0.56
CA ILE A 55 11.54 11.34 0.32
C ILE A 55 10.16 11.52 0.91
N ILE A 56 9.12 11.26 0.11
CA ILE A 56 7.73 11.31 0.58
C ILE A 56 7.14 9.91 0.47
N ASP A 57 6.94 9.27 1.61
CA ASP A 57 6.14 8.06 1.70
C ASP A 57 4.66 8.44 1.75
N LYS A 58 3.85 7.80 0.92
CA LYS A 58 2.39 7.92 0.95
C LYS A 58 1.77 6.56 1.25
N TYR A 59 0.90 6.54 2.24
CA TYR A 59 0.17 5.38 2.70
C TYR A 59 -1.31 5.62 2.48
N TRP A 60 -1.97 4.72 1.76
CA TRP A 60 -3.37 4.81 1.40
C TRP A 60 -4.18 3.81 2.21
N PHE A 61 -5.16 4.34 2.92
CA PHE A 61 -6.06 3.61 3.80
C PHE A 61 -7.46 3.62 3.25
N ASN A 62 -8.16 2.48 3.32
CA ASN A 62 -9.57 2.40 2.96
C ASN A 62 -10.46 2.93 4.12
N VAL A 63 -11.77 2.88 3.92
CA VAL A 63 -12.77 3.31 4.92
C VAL A 63 -12.67 2.55 6.25
N ASP A 64 -12.22 1.29 6.21
CA ASP A 64 -12.00 0.45 7.39
C ASP A 64 -10.65 0.72 8.09
N GLY A 65 -9.85 1.65 7.56
CA GLY A 65 -8.53 1.99 8.11
C GLY A 65 -7.43 0.97 7.77
N GLU A 66 -7.65 0.08 6.80
CA GLU A 66 -6.65 -0.89 6.34
C GLU A 66 -5.74 -0.27 5.28
N LEU A 67 -4.43 -0.53 5.38
CA LEU A 67 -3.46 -0.12 4.37
C LEU A 67 -3.61 -1.00 3.12
N TYR A 68 -3.99 -0.39 2.00
CA TYR A 68 -4.11 -1.10 0.73
C TYR A 68 -3.03 -0.73 -0.29
N LYS A 69 -2.35 0.42 -0.10
CA LYS A 69 -1.31 0.86 -1.04
C LYS A 69 -0.26 1.74 -0.36
N GLN A 70 0.99 1.54 -0.75
CA GLN A 70 2.11 2.41 -0.38
C GLN A 70 2.87 2.84 -1.63
N THR A 71 3.19 4.13 -1.69
CA THR A 71 4.04 4.70 -2.74
C THR A 71 5.14 5.56 -2.12
N LEU A 72 6.30 5.54 -2.75
CA LEU A 72 7.47 6.34 -2.39
C LEU A 72 7.70 7.38 -3.50
N VAL A 73 7.77 8.66 -3.15
CA VAL A 73 8.13 9.73 -4.07
C VAL A 73 9.53 10.23 -3.78
N MET A 74 10.39 10.20 -4.79
CA MET A 74 11.75 10.75 -4.73
C MET A 74 12.05 11.48 -6.03
N ARG A 75 12.54 12.73 -5.95
CA ARG A 75 12.89 13.55 -7.14
C ARG A 75 11.78 13.56 -8.21
N ASN A 76 10.53 13.77 -7.77
CA ASN A 76 9.31 13.75 -8.61
C ASN A 76 8.99 12.42 -9.30
N LYS A 77 9.69 11.33 -8.99
CA LYS A 77 9.34 9.98 -9.44
C LYS A 77 8.58 9.25 -8.34
N GLU A 78 7.42 8.72 -8.68
CA GLU A 78 6.62 7.88 -7.79
C GLU A 78 6.89 6.41 -8.08
N LYS A 79 7.20 5.64 -7.04
CA LYS A 79 7.38 4.19 -7.10
C LYS A 79 6.35 3.54 -6.19
N ILE A 80 5.65 2.54 -6.70
CA ILE A 80 4.78 1.69 -5.87
C ILE A 80 5.69 0.77 -5.06
N VAL A 81 5.54 0.82 -3.73
CA VAL A 81 6.19 -0.10 -2.80
C VAL A 81 5.33 -1.34 -2.64
N PHE A 82 4.02 -1.14 -2.51
CA PHE A 82 3.02 -2.18 -2.31
C PHE A 82 1.66 -1.72 -2.84
N ASP A 83 0.91 -2.62 -3.49
CA ASP A 83 -0.48 -2.39 -3.89
C ASP A 83 -1.28 -3.71 -3.78
N LYS A 84 -2.04 -3.82 -2.69
CA LYS A 84 -2.80 -5.02 -2.28
C LYS A 84 -3.69 -5.54 -3.40
N TYR A 85 -4.48 -4.66 -4.00
CA TYR A 85 -5.50 -5.06 -4.97
C TYR A 85 -4.86 -5.41 -6.31
N ARG A 86 -3.85 -4.64 -6.74
CA ARG A 86 -3.12 -4.93 -7.98
C ARG A 86 -2.36 -6.26 -7.89
N GLU A 87 -1.71 -6.54 -6.77
CA GLU A 87 -0.96 -7.79 -6.55
C GLU A 87 -1.90 -9.00 -6.48
N ALA A 88 -3.02 -8.88 -5.77
CA ALA A 88 -4.04 -9.92 -5.73
C ALA A 88 -4.64 -10.18 -7.12
N TYR A 89 -5.00 -9.12 -7.86
CA TYR A 89 -5.54 -9.23 -9.21
C TYR A 89 -4.58 -9.97 -10.15
N ALA A 90 -3.30 -9.59 -10.17
CA ALA A 90 -2.28 -10.23 -11.01
C ALA A 90 -2.05 -11.72 -10.68
N LEU A 91 -2.41 -12.17 -9.47
CA LEU A 91 -2.38 -13.58 -9.10
C LEU A 91 -3.65 -14.31 -9.52
N LEU A 92 -4.81 -13.66 -9.40
CA LEU A 92 -6.11 -14.22 -9.78
C LEU A 92 -6.24 -14.36 -11.29
N GLU A 93 -5.72 -13.42 -12.09
CA GLU A 93 -5.71 -13.54 -13.56
C GLU A 93 -4.95 -14.77 -14.07
N LYS A 94 -3.95 -15.24 -13.31
CA LYS A 94 -3.17 -16.44 -13.68
C LYS A 94 -3.91 -17.74 -13.37
N ILE A 95 -5.05 -17.65 -12.69
CA ILE A 95 -5.92 -18.79 -12.46
C ILE A 95 -6.83 -18.83 -13.68
N GLU A 96 -6.37 -19.49 -14.75
CA GLU A 96 -7.23 -19.74 -15.91
C GLU A 96 -8.54 -20.38 -15.46
N PRO A 97 -9.70 -19.97 -15.99
CA PRO A 97 -10.88 -20.80 -15.89
C PRO A 97 -10.51 -22.12 -16.56
N LYS A 98 -10.58 -23.24 -15.82
CA LYS A 98 -10.61 -24.53 -16.48
C LYS A 98 -11.84 -24.49 -17.37
N ASP A 99 -11.64 -24.42 -18.68
CA ASP A 99 -12.65 -24.84 -19.64
C ASP A 99 -13.00 -26.27 -19.25
N CYS A 100 -14.07 -26.43 -18.49
CA CYS A 100 -14.80 -27.67 -18.45
C CYS A 100 -15.38 -27.81 -19.86
N MET A 101 -14.61 -28.40 -20.77
CA MET A 101 -15.17 -29.02 -21.95
C MET A 101 -16.13 -30.09 -21.44
N VAL A 102 -17.40 -29.72 -21.32
CA VAL A 102 -18.51 -30.65 -21.22
C VAL A 102 -18.54 -31.35 -22.58
N SER A 103 -17.93 -32.53 -22.64
CA SER A 103 -18.06 -33.46 -23.77
C SER A 103 -19.42 -34.14 -23.74
#